data_AF-A0A2P5YC57-F1
#
_entry.id   AF-A0A2P5YC57-F1
#
_cell.length_a   1.000
_cell.length_b   1.000
_cell.length_c   1.000
_cell.angle_alpha   90.00
_cell.angle_beta   90.00
_cell.angle_gamma   90.00
#
_symmetry.space_group_name_H-M   'P 1'
#
loop_
_entity.id
_entity.type
_entity.pdbx_description
1 polymer ?
#
loop_
_entity_poly.entity_id
_entity_poly.type
_entity_poly.pdbx_seq_one_letter_code
_entity_poly.pdbx_strand_id
1 'polypeptide(L)'
;MAEYVCLFHKETVIVKSPKKSPVFLRTIVLLFGIVCGIYICTVCLRQINTDSKIKTQNLQLIESPSPDRNILAQLEARIPTLHYPKPQTFSRGECIQNPVRFFAILSMQRSGSGWFETLLNSHINISSNGEIFCAMDRRKNISTIMQTLDRVYKLDWFNSASKNECSAAVGFKWMLNQGLIEYHKEIVEYFNYQGVSVVFLFRRNLLRRMVSLLANSHDRYAKLLNGTHKSHVHSQEEAAALSSYKPIINSTSLISDLREVEMDAVKALEYFNSTRHMVVYYEDLFTNNTKLDDVQEFLGLPRMELTSRQVKIHKGPLSDFVKNWDDVIKTLNGTQYERFLQADY
;
A
#
# COMPACT_ATOMS: atom_id res chain seq x y z
N MET A 1 2.98 17.88 68.53
CA MET A 1 1.96 18.74 69.14
C MET A 1 0.80 18.77 68.16
N ALA A 2 -0.23 17.93 68.29
CA ALA A 2 -1.34 18.04 69.25
C ALA A 2 -2.04 19.40 69.03
N GLU A 3 -3.31 19.54 68.67
CA GLU A 3 -4.55 18.87 69.11
C GLU A 3 -5.62 19.10 68.03
N TYR A 4 -6.40 18.09 67.65
CA TYR A 4 -7.72 17.73 68.20
C TYR A 4 -8.87 18.74 67.95
N VAL A 5 -9.88 18.16 67.30
CA VAL A 5 -11.24 18.61 67.03
C VAL A 5 -11.95 19.15 68.28
N CYS A 6 -12.76 20.20 68.14
CA CYS A 6 -13.98 20.33 68.94
C CYS A 6 -15.10 21.04 68.18
N LEU A 7 -16.32 20.62 68.48
CA LEU A 7 -17.50 20.57 67.61
C LEU A 7 -18.68 21.36 68.23
N PHE A 8 -19.56 21.85 67.35
CA PHE A 8 -20.99 22.20 67.54
C PHE A 8 -21.31 23.50 68.33
N HIS A 9 -22.28 24.35 67.95
CA HIS A 9 -23.66 24.05 67.49
C HIS A 9 -24.39 25.28 66.87
N LYS A 10 -25.46 25.01 66.08
CA LYS A 10 -26.65 25.84 65.68
C LYS A 10 -26.57 26.45 64.26
N GLU A 11 -27.45 26.19 63.29
CA GLU A 11 -28.88 25.81 63.26
C GLU A 11 -29.21 24.87 62.08
N THR A 12 -30.19 24.01 62.28
CA THR A 12 -30.71 23.05 61.29
C THR A 12 -31.75 23.71 60.37
N VAL A 13 -31.41 23.89 59.08
CA VAL A 13 -32.40 23.96 58.00
C VAL A 13 -32.60 22.55 57.46
N ILE A 14 -33.71 21.92 57.79
CA ILE A 14 -34.10 20.62 57.23
C ILE A 14 -34.64 20.86 55.82
N VAL A 15 -33.76 20.80 54.81
CA VAL A 15 -34.16 20.60 53.42
C VAL A 15 -34.34 19.10 53.22
N LYS A 16 -35.60 18.65 53.11
CA LYS A 16 -35.92 17.28 52.70
C LYS A 16 -35.30 17.02 51.33
N SER A 17 -34.40 16.04 51.25
CA SER A 17 -33.89 15.56 49.96
C SER A 17 -35.05 14.95 49.16
N PRO A 18 -35.21 15.27 47.87
CA PRO A 18 -36.19 14.58 47.06
C PRO A 18 -35.72 13.14 46.96
N LYS A 19 -36.56 12.19 47.43
CA LYS A 19 -36.36 10.77 47.18
C LYS A 19 -36.36 10.57 45.66
N LYS A 20 -35.18 10.58 45.03
CA LYS A 20 -35.03 10.11 43.64
C LYS A 20 -35.54 8.69 43.62
N SER A 21 -36.69 8.48 42.98
CA SER A 21 -37.30 7.15 42.99
C SER A 21 -36.32 6.19 42.30
N PRO A 22 -36.05 5.01 42.90
CA PRO A 22 -35.18 4.01 42.28
C PRO A 22 -35.69 3.58 40.90
N VAL A 23 -36.98 3.81 40.61
CA VAL A 23 -37.59 3.59 39.30
C VAL A 23 -37.03 4.57 38.27
N PHE A 24 -36.90 5.87 38.59
CA PHE A 24 -36.40 6.88 37.65
C PHE A 24 -34.96 6.59 37.21
N LEU A 25 -34.09 6.22 38.14
CA LEU A 25 -32.70 5.85 37.85
C LEU A 25 -32.63 4.57 37.00
N ARG A 26 -33.48 3.57 37.29
CA ARG A 26 -33.57 2.33 36.49
C ARG A 26 -34.04 2.60 35.07
N THR A 27 -35.01 3.49 34.86
CA THR A 27 -35.43 3.90 33.50
C THR A 27 -34.32 4.59 32.72
N ILE A 28 -33.50 5.43 33.35
CA ILE A 28 -32.38 6.10 32.68
C ILE A 28 -31.32 5.07 32.24
N VAL A 29 -30.97 4.12 33.11
CA VAL A 29 -29.99 3.07 32.78
C VAL A 29 -30.51 2.18 31.64
N LEU A 30 -31.81 1.84 31.64
CA LEU A 30 -32.42 1.07 30.56
C LEU A 30 -32.40 1.83 29.23
N LEU A 31 -32.73 3.14 29.23
CA LEU A 31 -32.64 3.99 28.04
C LEU A 31 -31.22 4.05 27.49
N PHE A 32 -30.22 4.20 28.36
CA PHE A 32 -28.82 4.22 27.96
C PHE A 32 -28.37 2.87 27.37
N GLY A 33 -28.80 1.76 27.98
CA GLY A 33 -28.55 0.41 27.46
C GLY A 33 -29.17 0.17 26.08
N ILE A 34 -30.38 0.66 25.84
CA ILE A 34 -31.06 0.56 24.53
C ILE A 34 -30.32 1.40 23.48
N VAL A 35 -29.94 2.64 23.79
CA VAL A 35 -29.21 3.52 22.86
C VAL A 35 -27.84 2.94 22.53
N CYS A 36 -27.09 2.47 23.54
CA CYS A 36 -25.81 1.80 23.33
C CYS A 36 -25.97 0.50 22.51
N GLY A 37 -27.02 -0.29 22.79
CA GLY A 37 -27.33 -1.52 22.04
C GLY A 37 -27.64 -1.24 20.57
N ILE A 38 -28.46 -0.22 20.28
CA ILE A 38 -28.77 0.21 18.91
C ILE A 38 -27.51 0.73 18.22
N TYR A 39 -26.69 1.52 18.91
CA TYR A 39 -25.44 2.04 18.35
C TYR A 39 -24.47 0.91 17.99
N ILE A 40 -24.23 -0.03 18.92
CA ILE A 40 -23.37 -1.20 18.70
C ILE A 40 -23.92 -2.06 17.56
N CYS A 41 -25.22 -2.33 17.55
CA CYS A 41 -25.87 -3.11 16.50
C CYS A 41 -25.75 -2.42 15.13
N THR A 42 -25.90 -1.09 15.07
CA THR A 42 -25.74 -0.31 13.83
C THR A 42 -24.29 -0.34 13.33
N VAL A 43 -23.31 -0.26 14.22
CA VAL A 43 -21.88 -0.37 13.87
C VAL A 43 -21.56 -1.78 13.37
N CYS A 44 -22.02 -2.83 14.07
CA CYS A 44 -21.84 -4.22 13.65
C CYS A 44 -22.51 -4.51 12.31
N LEU A 45 -23.73 -4.02 12.08
CA LEU A 45 -24.44 -4.16 10.81
C LEU A 45 -23.74 -3.42 9.67
N ARG A 46 -23.19 -2.23 9.92
CA ARG A 46 -22.36 -1.52 8.94
C ARG A 46 -21.09 -2.31 8.62
N GLN A 47 -20.44 -2.91 9.62
CA GLN A 47 -19.24 -3.72 9.44
C GLN A 47 -19.55 -4.98 8.61
N ILE A 48 -20.63 -5.69 8.92
CA ILE A 48 -21.08 -6.87 8.17
C ILE A 48 -21.51 -6.51 6.74
N ASN A 49 -22.22 -5.40 6.54
CA ASN A 49 -22.60 -4.96 5.19
C ASN A 49 -21.38 -4.58 4.36
N THR A 50 -20.39 -3.93 4.96
CA THR A 50 -19.11 -3.62 4.30
C THR A 50 -18.36 -4.91 3.95
N ASP A 51 -18.28 -5.87 4.88
CA ASP A 51 -17.69 -7.19 4.63
C ASP A 51 -18.42 -7.97 3.54
N SER A 52 -19.76 -7.93 3.51
CA SER A 52 -20.56 -8.65 2.50
C SER A 52 -20.41 -8.03 1.11
N LYS A 53 -20.39 -6.69 1.02
CA LYS A 53 -20.17 -5.96 -0.23
C LYS A 53 -18.76 -6.19 -0.77
N ILE A 54 -17.76 -6.17 0.12
CA ILE A 54 -16.37 -6.51 -0.20
C ILE A 54 -16.26 -7.98 -0.63
N LYS A 55 -16.85 -8.94 0.08
CA LYS A 55 -16.79 -10.37 -0.27
C LYS A 55 -17.42 -10.68 -1.64
N THR A 56 -18.47 -9.96 -2.01
CA THR A 56 -19.13 -10.10 -3.32
C THR A 56 -18.31 -9.44 -4.44
N GLN A 57 -17.62 -8.33 -4.16
CA GLN A 57 -16.71 -7.66 -5.09
C GLN A 57 -15.36 -8.38 -5.24
N ASN A 58 -14.85 -9.04 -4.19
CA ASN A 58 -13.57 -9.76 -4.17
C ASN A 58 -13.49 -10.90 -5.19
N LEU A 59 -14.62 -11.56 -5.50
CA LEU A 59 -14.68 -12.61 -6.52
C LEU A 59 -14.63 -12.06 -7.95
N GLN A 60 -15.02 -10.80 -8.16
CA GLN A 60 -14.99 -10.16 -9.49
C GLN A 60 -13.71 -9.36 -9.71
N LEU A 61 -13.26 -8.57 -8.72
CA LEU A 61 -12.15 -7.60 -8.87
C LEU A 61 -10.75 -8.24 -8.96
N ILE A 62 -10.57 -9.45 -8.43
CA ILE A 62 -9.27 -10.15 -8.45
C ILE A 62 -9.02 -10.86 -9.81
N GLU A 63 -10.08 -11.11 -10.58
CA GLU A 63 -10.02 -11.66 -11.94
C GLU A 63 -10.40 -10.65 -13.03
N SER A 64 -10.83 -9.43 -12.67
CA SER A 64 -11.18 -8.40 -13.63
C SER A 64 -10.00 -8.10 -14.55
N PRO A 65 -10.17 -8.20 -15.89
CA PRO A 65 -9.26 -7.59 -16.82
C PRO A 65 -9.16 -6.10 -16.54
N SER A 66 -8.08 -5.48 -16.99
CA SER A 66 -7.95 -4.02 -17.15
C SER A 66 -9.28 -3.35 -17.50
N PRO A 67 -9.53 -2.10 -17.05
CA PRO A 67 -10.79 -1.40 -17.32
C PRO A 67 -11.22 -1.56 -18.78
N ASP A 68 -12.52 -1.82 -18.99
CA ASP A 68 -13.14 -2.08 -20.28
C ASP A 68 -12.60 -1.12 -21.36
N ARG A 69 -12.31 -1.63 -22.56
CA ARG A 69 -11.66 -0.88 -23.65
C ARG A 69 -12.42 0.41 -23.97
N ASN A 70 -13.72 0.44 -23.72
CA ASN A 70 -14.58 1.62 -23.82
C ASN A 70 -14.33 2.67 -22.73
N ILE A 71 -14.06 2.26 -21.50
CA ILE A 71 -13.65 3.15 -20.40
C ILE A 71 -12.24 3.67 -20.68
N LEU A 72 -11.32 2.80 -21.14
CA LEU A 72 -9.98 3.21 -21.53
C LEU A 72 -10.04 4.22 -22.68
N ALA A 73 -10.86 3.99 -23.72
CA ALA A 73 -11.06 4.93 -24.82
C ALA A 73 -11.71 6.25 -24.39
N GLN A 74 -12.64 6.24 -23.42
CA GLN A 74 -13.21 7.46 -22.84
C GLN A 74 -12.22 8.21 -21.95
N LEU A 75 -11.34 7.50 -21.22
CA LEU A 75 -10.24 8.07 -20.45
C LEU A 75 -9.12 8.59 -21.37
N GLU A 76 -8.86 7.90 -22.48
CA GLU A 76 -7.92 8.28 -23.54
C GLU A 76 -8.40 9.51 -24.31
N ALA A 77 -9.69 9.57 -24.66
CA ALA A 77 -10.34 10.77 -25.19
C ALA A 77 -10.39 11.93 -24.19
N ARG A 78 -10.20 11.63 -22.89
CA ARG A 78 -10.01 12.59 -21.80
C ARG A 78 -8.54 12.81 -21.45
N ILE A 79 -7.53 12.40 -22.24
CA ILE A 79 -6.14 12.82 -22.03
C ILE A 79 -6.01 14.27 -22.53
N PRO A 80 -6.10 15.32 -21.67
CA PRO A 80 -6.08 16.69 -22.15
C PRO A 80 -4.68 17.29 -22.06
N THR A 81 -3.70 16.58 -21.48
CA THR A 81 -2.44 17.20 -21.07
C THR A 81 -1.26 16.35 -21.51
N LEU A 82 -0.82 16.57 -22.75
CA LEU A 82 0.59 16.44 -23.05
C LEU A 82 1.35 17.40 -22.11
N HIS A 83 2.13 16.87 -21.18
CA HIS A 83 2.86 17.72 -20.24
C HIS A 83 4.18 18.17 -20.85
N TYR A 84 4.43 19.47 -20.82
CA TYR A 84 5.70 20.06 -21.22
C TYR A 84 6.33 20.74 -20.00
N PRO A 85 6.80 19.96 -19.01
CA PRO A 85 7.38 20.52 -17.80
C PRO A 85 8.59 21.38 -18.14
N LYS A 86 8.72 22.48 -17.41
CA LYS A 86 9.81 23.46 -17.51
C LYS A 86 10.52 23.51 -16.15
N PRO A 87 11.47 22.58 -15.89
CA PRO A 87 12.21 22.58 -14.64
C PRO A 87 12.95 23.91 -14.46
N GLN A 88 12.99 24.42 -13.23
CA GLN A 88 13.73 25.64 -12.91
C GLN A 88 15.23 25.38 -12.79
N THR A 89 15.59 24.13 -12.59
CA THR A 89 16.89 23.71 -12.09
C THR A 89 17.82 23.18 -13.18
N PHE A 90 17.30 22.89 -14.38
CA PHE A 90 18.07 22.57 -15.57
C PHE A 90 17.28 22.89 -16.86
N SER A 91 17.97 22.96 -18.00
CA SER A 91 17.31 23.09 -19.32
C SER A 91 17.05 21.72 -19.92
N ARG A 92 15.83 21.49 -20.43
CA ARG A 92 15.47 20.26 -21.16
C ARG A 92 16.05 20.22 -22.59
N GLY A 93 16.79 21.25 -23.02
CA GLY A 93 17.50 21.28 -24.30
C GLY A 93 16.60 21.00 -25.50
N GLU A 94 17.02 20.07 -26.37
CA GLU A 94 16.26 19.63 -27.55
C GLU A 94 14.89 19.01 -27.19
N CYS A 95 14.71 18.54 -25.96
CA CYS A 95 13.51 17.85 -25.51
C CYS A 95 12.46 18.76 -24.89
N ILE A 96 12.60 20.09 -24.97
CA ILE A 96 11.59 21.05 -24.52
C ILE A 96 10.22 20.80 -25.18
N GLN A 97 10.23 20.41 -26.46
CA GLN A 97 9.02 20.12 -27.24
C GLN A 97 8.58 18.65 -27.16
N ASN A 98 9.24 17.83 -26.35
CA ASN A 98 8.83 16.45 -26.13
C ASN A 98 7.90 16.37 -24.92
N PRO A 99 6.71 15.78 -25.05
CA PRO A 99 5.79 15.61 -23.93
C PRO A 99 6.34 14.59 -22.94
N VAL A 100 5.98 14.75 -21.67
CA VAL A 100 6.32 13.84 -20.58
C VAL A 100 5.02 13.25 -20.03
N ARG A 101 4.99 11.93 -19.87
CA ARG A 101 3.89 11.21 -19.22
C ARG A 101 4.20 11.02 -17.75
N PHE A 102 3.20 11.22 -16.91
CA PHE A 102 3.35 11.05 -15.48
C PHE A 102 2.82 9.69 -15.06
N PHE A 103 3.52 9.03 -14.14
CA PHE A 103 3.07 7.78 -13.56
C PHE A 103 3.35 7.66 -12.07
N ALA A 104 2.66 6.72 -11.42
CA ALA A 104 2.91 6.33 -10.04
C ALA A 104 2.75 4.81 -9.89
N ILE A 105 3.73 4.15 -9.26
CA ILE A 105 3.66 2.72 -8.93
C ILE A 105 3.11 2.58 -7.52
N LEU A 106 1.83 2.19 -7.40
CA LEU A 106 1.17 1.99 -6.12
C LEU A 106 1.32 0.54 -5.69
N SER A 107 1.90 0.30 -4.53
CA SER A 107 2.26 -1.07 -4.11
C SER A 107 2.28 -1.22 -2.60
N MET A 108 2.59 -2.43 -2.14
CA MET A 108 2.82 -2.74 -0.73
C MET A 108 4.25 -3.24 -0.55
N GLN A 109 4.77 -3.19 0.68
CA GLN A 109 6.09 -3.74 0.97
C GLN A 109 6.19 -5.21 0.56
N ARG A 110 7.35 -5.57 -0.01
CA ARG A 110 7.69 -6.93 -0.47
C ARG A 110 6.84 -7.49 -1.62
N SER A 111 6.18 -6.62 -2.38
CA SER A 111 5.43 -6.98 -3.59
C SER A 111 6.25 -6.90 -4.89
N GLY A 112 7.57 -6.71 -4.78
CA GLY A 112 8.47 -6.67 -5.95
C GLY A 112 8.66 -5.29 -6.59
N SER A 113 8.09 -4.23 -6.01
CA SER A 113 8.18 -2.85 -6.55
C SER A 113 9.60 -2.33 -6.72
N GLY A 114 10.53 -2.69 -5.84
CA GLY A 114 11.93 -2.33 -5.99
C GLY A 114 12.62 -2.97 -7.20
N TRP A 115 12.27 -4.21 -7.56
CA TRP A 115 12.79 -4.88 -8.74
C TRP A 115 12.12 -4.36 -10.01
N PHE A 116 10.79 -4.24 -9.99
CA PHE A 116 10.01 -3.69 -11.09
C PHE A 116 10.44 -2.26 -11.46
N GLU A 117 10.69 -1.40 -10.47
CA GLU A 117 11.22 -0.07 -10.70
C GLU A 117 12.59 -0.09 -11.41
N THR A 118 13.49 -1.01 -11.02
CA THR A 118 14.80 -1.11 -11.69
C THR A 118 14.68 -1.56 -13.15
N LEU A 119 13.71 -2.42 -13.46
CA LEU A 119 13.39 -2.79 -14.85
C LEU A 119 12.96 -1.54 -15.62
N LEU A 120 12.00 -0.78 -15.09
CA LEU A 120 11.53 0.44 -15.76
C LEU A 120 12.65 1.46 -15.94
N ASN A 121 13.50 1.68 -14.93
CA ASN A 121 14.62 2.63 -15.02
C ASN A 121 15.72 2.20 -16.01
N SER A 122 15.78 0.93 -16.42
CA SER A 122 16.68 0.49 -17.50
C SER A 122 16.24 1.01 -18.87
N HIS A 123 14.96 1.38 -19.04
CA HIS A 123 14.50 2.05 -20.24
C HIS A 123 15.09 3.46 -20.31
N ILE A 124 15.72 3.80 -21.43
CA ILE A 124 16.36 5.11 -21.67
C ILE A 124 15.44 6.31 -21.36
N ASN A 125 14.14 6.23 -21.63
CA ASN A 125 13.20 7.36 -21.54
C ASN A 125 12.35 7.37 -20.25
N ILE A 126 12.59 6.46 -19.30
CA ILE A 126 11.88 6.43 -18.02
C ILE A 126 12.77 6.97 -16.90
N SER A 127 12.18 7.78 -16.01
CA SER A 127 12.77 8.13 -14.72
C SER A 127 11.76 7.90 -13.58
N SER A 128 11.96 6.82 -12.83
CA SER A 128 11.24 6.51 -11.59
C SER A 128 12.10 6.87 -10.38
N ASN A 129 11.59 7.79 -9.56
CA ASN A 129 12.34 8.49 -8.52
C ASN A 129 12.39 7.78 -7.15
N GLY A 130 12.20 6.46 -7.12
CA GLY A 130 12.21 5.70 -5.87
C GLY A 130 10.99 5.99 -5.00
N GLU A 131 11.13 5.65 -3.72
CA GLU A 131 10.05 5.74 -2.73
C GLU A 131 10.02 7.13 -2.08
N ILE A 132 9.58 8.12 -2.86
CA ILE A 132 9.61 9.51 -2.42
C ILE A 132 8.74 9.73 -1.16
N PHE A 133 7.72 8.94 -0.90
CA PHE A 133 6.90 9.11 0.32
C PHE A 133 7.34 8.27 1.51
N CYS A 134 8.53 7.63 1.47
CA CYS A 134 9.10 6.92 2.61
C CYS A 134 9.51 7.84 3.78
N ALA A 135 9.93 9.08 3.48
CA ALA A 135 10.25 10.07 4.51
C ALA A 135 8.98 10.71 5.11
N MET A 136 8.85 10.66 6.44
CA MET A 136 7.68 11.18 7.18
C MET A 136 7.40 12.66 6.87
N ASP A 137 8.45 13.48 6.78
CA ASP A 137 8.32 14.91 6.52
C ASP A 137 7.53 15.23 5.26
N ARG A 138 7.61 14.37 4.24
CA ARG A 138 6.95 14.57 2.94
C ARG A 138 5.47 14.17 2.92
N ARG A 139 5.00 13.51 3.99
CA ARG A 139 3.62 13.03 4.13
C ARG A 139 2.94 13.51 5.42
N LYS A 140 3.44 14.60 6.02
CA LYS A 140 2.88 15.18 7.25
C LYS A 140 1.42 15.62 7.11
N ASN A 141 1.05 16.10 5.92
CA ASN A 141 -0.29 16.51 5.55
C ASN A 141 -0.42 16.58 4.03
N ILE A 142 -1.64 16.81 3.55
CA ILE A 142 -1.94 16.85 2.12
C ILE A 142 -1.20 17.98 1.36
N SER A 143 -1.00 19.14 1.97
CA SER A 143 -0.28 20.25 1.32
C SER A 143 1.17 19.86 1.00
N THR A 144 1.86 19.20 1.95
CA THR A 144 3.23 18.72 1.71
C THR A 144 3.30 17.62 0.67
N ILE A 145 2.29 16.74 0.62
CA ILE A 145 2.16 15.72 -0.42
C ILE A 145 2.05 16.40 -1.79
N MET A 146 1.14 17.36 -1.95
CA MET A 146 0.92 18.07 -3.21
C MET A 146 2.16 18.84 -3.66
N GLN A 147 2.85 19.52 -2.75
CA GLN A 147 4.13 20.18 -3.06
C GLN A 147 5.19 19.19 -3.54
N THR A 148 5.24 18.00 -2.96
CA THR A 148 6.19 16.95 -3.36
C THR A 148 5.83 16.40 -4.75
N LEU A 149 4.55 16.14 -5.03
CA LEU A 149 4.07 15.71 -6.34
C LEU A 149 4.41 16.74 -7.42
N ASP A 150 4.10 18.01 -7.15
CA ASP A 150 4.41 19.12 -8.05
C ASP A 150 5.90 19.21 -8.38
N ARG A 151 6.75 19.06 -7.36
CA ARG A 151 8.20 19.12 -7.56
C ARG A 151 8.69 18.00 -8.46
N VAL A 152 8.17 16.77 -8.29
CA VAL A 152 8.55 15.63 -9.12
C VAL A 152 8.06 15.80 -10.56
N TYR A 153 6.80 16.18 -10.75
CA TYR A 153 6.21 16.28 -12.09
C TYR A 153 6.63 17.55 -12.85
N LYS A 154 7.15 18.57 -12.16
CA LYS A 154 7.88 19.70 -12.78
C LYS A 154 9.33 19.36 -13.16
N LEU A 155 9.78 18.13 -12.86
CA LEU A 155 11.16 17.65 -13.05
C LEU A 155 12.19 18.35 -12.15
N ASP A 156 11.77 18.97 -11.05
CA ASP A 156 12.67 19.64 -10.09
C ASP A 156 13.02 18.73 -8.88
N TRP A 157 12.93 17.42 -9.09
CA TRP A 157 13.30 16.40 -8.13
C TRP A 157 14.65 15.78 -8.45
N PHE A 158 15.57 15.79 -7.48
CA PHE A 158 16.93 15.33 -7.65
C PHE A 158 17.24 14.11 -6.80
N ASN A 159 17.54 13.00 -7.46
CA ASN A 159 18.13 11.81 -6.89
C ASN A 159 18.99 11.10 -7.94
N SER A 160 19.53 9.93 -7.59
CA SER A 160 20.34 9.11 -8.49
C SER A 160 19.59 8.54 -9.70
N ALA A 161 18.26 8.58 -9.71
CA ALA A 161 17.41 8.11 -10.81
C ALA A 161 16.92 9.25 -11.72
N SER A 162 17.11 10.51 -11.31
CA SER A 162 16.77 11.68 -12.10
C SER A 162 17.65 11.75 -13.34
N LYS A 163 17.02 11.69 -14.51
CA LYS A 163 17.69 11.89 -15.79
C LYS A 163 17.52 13.37 -16.15
N ASN A 164 18.61 14.13 -16.12
CA ASN A 164 18.61 15.58 -16.42
C ASN A 164 18.50 15.86 -17.93
N GLU A 165 17.80 15.00 -18.66
CA GLU A 165 17.74 14.95 -20.11
C GLU A 165 16.33 14.53 -20.59
N CYS A 166 16.25 13.82 -21.71
CA CYS A 166 15.02 13.48 -22.42
C CYS A 166 14.25 12.32 -21.80
N SER A 167 13.58 12.55 -20.67
CA SER A 167 12.60 11.59 -20.14
C SER A 167 11.26 11.75 -20.86
N ALA A 168 10.68 10.64 -21.34
CA ALA A 168 9.33 10.59 -21.90
C ALA A 168 8.29 10.14 -20.85
N ALA A 169 8.72 9.46 -19.78
CA ALA A 169 7.87 9.12 -18.65
C ALA A 169 8.58 9.35 -17.31
N VAL A 170 7.90 10.02 -16.38
CA VAL A 170 8.44 10.34 -15.06
C VAL A 170 7.46 9.94 -13.97
N GLY A 171 7.98 9.30 -12.94
CA GLY A 171 7.17 8.80 -11.84
C GLY A 171 8.00 8.43 -10.65
N PHE A 172 7.40 7.62 -9.79
CA PHE A 172 7.95 7.15 -8.52
C PHE A 172 7.13 5.97 -8.02
N LYS A 173 7.62 5.30 -6.96
CA LYS A 173 6.85 4.29 -6.23
C LYS A 173 6.29 4.84 -4.93
N TRP A 174 5.10 4.40 -4.57
CA TRP A 174 4.39 4.81 -3.37
C TRP A 174 3.75 3.59 -2.69
N MET A 175 4.14 3.35 -1.43
CA MET A 175 3.52 2.28 -0.66
C MET A 175 2.16 2.72 -0.10
N LEU A 176 1.17 1.83 -0.09
CA LEU A 176 -0.20 2.17 0.33
C LEU A 176 -0.26 2.79 1.74
N ASN A 177 0.60 2.33 2.65
CA ASN A 177 0.68 2.79 4.03
C ASN A 177 1.44 4.12 4.24
N GLN A 178 1.78 4.85 3.17
CA GLN A 178 2.55 6.11 3.25
C GLN A 178 1.69 7.34 2.97
N GLY A 179 0.52 7.41 3.61
CA GLY A 179 -0.43 8.51 3.46
C GLY A 179 -1.29 8.44 2.20
N LEU A 180 -1.03 7.51 1.29
CA LEU A 180 -1.80 7.34 0.04
C LEU A 180 -3.28 7.05 0.32
N ILE A 181 -3.57 6.08 1.20
CA ILE A 181 -4.95 5.69 1.54
C ILE A 181 -5.64 6.75 2.40
N GLU A 182 -4.88 7.45 3.24
CA GLU A 182 -5.38 8.50 4.12
C GLU A 182 -5.91 9.70 3.32
N TYR A 183 -5.12 10.19 2.35
CA TYR A 183 -5.44 11.36 1.52
C TYR A 183 -5.91 10.98 0.10
N HIS A 184 -6.56 9.83 -0.04
CA HIS A 184 -6.88 9.27 -1.36
C HIS A 184 -7.74 10.20 -2.23
N LYS A 185 -8.67 10.98 -1.65
CA LYS A 185 -9.59 11.83 -2.43
C LYS A 185 -8.82 12.91 -3.19
N GLU A 186 -8.00 13.66 -2.46
CA GLU A 186 -7.19 14.75 -2.99
C GLU A 186 -6.12 14.23 -3.96
N ILE A 187 -5.56 13.04 -3.69
CA ILE A 187 -4.58 12.41 -4.58
C ILE A 187 -5.24 11.94 -5.88
N VAL A 188 -6.43 11.36 -5.83
CA VAL A 188 -7.19 10.95 -7.02
C VAL A 188 -7.57 12.16 -7.87
N GLU A 189 -8.02 13.25 -7.25
CA GLU A 189 -8.28 14.51 -7.95
C GLU A 189 -7.01 15.03 -8.64
N TYR A 190 -5.88 15.05 -7.94
CA TYR A 190 -4.60 15.45 -8.52
C TYR A 190 -4.18 14.54 -9.68
N PHE A 191 -4.27 13.22 -9.51
CA PHE A 191 -3.89 12.24 -10.54
C PHE A 191 -4.75 12.39 -11.79
N ASN A 192 -6.05 12.60 -11.65
CA ASN A 192 -6.95 12.83 -12.78
C ASN A 192 -6.67 14.16 -13.46
N TYR A 193 -6.45 15.23 -12.69
CA TYR A 193 -6.13 16.55 -13.23
C TYR A 193 -4.79 16.58 -13.98
N GLN A 194 -3.78 15.88 -13.47
CA GLN A 194 -2.44 15.79 -14.05
C GLN A 194 -2.27 14.58 -14.99
N GLY A 195 -3.33 13.85 -15.35
CA GLY A 195 -3.23 12.69 -16.25
C GLY A 195 -2.24 11.60 -15.78
N VAL A 196 -2.07 11.41 -14.47
CA VAL A 196 -1.11 10.44 -13.91
C VAL A 196 -1.59 9.02 -14.17
N SER A 197 -0.71 8.22 -14.76
CA SER A 197 -0.94 6.80 -15.03
C SER A 197 -0.56 5.96 -13.80
N VAL A 198 -1.52 5.26 -13.24
CA VAL A 198 -1.34 4.47 -12.02
C VAL A 198 -1.02 3.02 -12.39
N VAL A 199 0.09 2.49 -11.89
CA VAL A 199 0.43 1.07 -11.99
C VAL A 199 0.31 0.46 -10.61
N PHE A 200 -0.74 -0.32 -10.38
CA PHE A 200 -0.85 -1.14 -9.18
C PHE A 200 0.06 -2.36 -9.34
N LEU A 201 1.03 -2.51 -8.45
CA LEU A 201 1.87 -3.70 -8.39
C LEU A 201 1.59 -4.46 -7.10
N PHE A 202 0.92 -5.60 -7.23
CA PHE A 202 0.62 -6.50 -6.12
C PHE A 202 1.31 -7.84 -6.28
N ARG A 203 1.25 -8.65 -5.23
CA ARG A 203 1.80 -10.01 -5.22
C ARG A 203 0.68 -10.96 -4.83
N ARG A 204 0.39 -11.95 -5.68
CA ARG A 204 -0.71 -12.90 -5.43
C ARG A 204 -0.42 -13.76 -4.21
N ASN A 205 0.80 -14.28 -4.07
CA ASN A 205 1.14 -15.11 -2.92
C ASN A 205 1.46 -14.26 -1.68
N LEU A 206 0.42 -13.97 -0.88
CA LEU A 206 0.50 -13.14 0.32
C LEU A 206 1.28 -13.82 1.46
N LEU A 207 1.25 -15.14 1.56
CA LEU A 207 2.05 -15.89 2.54
C LEU A 207 3.54 -15.73 2.25
N ARG A 208 3.95 -15.87 0.99
CA ARG A 208 5.33 -15.67 0.56
C ARG A 208 5.78 -14.22 0.72
N ARG A 209 4.87 -13.27 0.52
CA ARG A 209 5.09 -11.85 0.84
C ARG A 209 5.38 -11.67 2.33
N MET A 210 4.59 -12.28 3.21
CA MET A 210 4.77 -12.24 4.66
C MET A 210 6.11 -12.84 5.09
N VAL A 211 6.50 -14.01 4.58
CA VAL A 211 7.82 -14.61 4.85
C VAL A 211 8.93 -13.63 4.46
N SER A 212 8.83 -13.03 3.27
CA SER A 212 9.83 -12.05 2.85
C SER A 212 9.84 -10.77 3.69
N LEU A 213 8.72 -10.38 4.30
CA LEU A 213 8.62 -9.23 5.17
C LEU A 213 9.27 -9.51 6.53
N LEU A 214 8.98 -10.68 7.11
CA LEU A 214 9.59 -11.12 8.37
C LEU A 214 11.11 -11.26 8.24
N ALA A 215 11.59 -11.87 7.14
CA ALA A 215 13.03 -12.00 6.89
C ALA A 215 13.71 -10.64 6.71
N ASN A 216 13.10 -9.70 5.98
CA ASN A 216 13.62 -8.34 5.85
C ASN A 216 13.63 -7.57 7.18
N SER A 217 12.59 -7.74 8.00
CA SER A 217 12.52 -7.13 9.33
C SER A 217 13.61 -7.67 10.26
N HIS A 218 13.90 -8.97 10.19
CA HIS A 218 14.99 -9.57 10.95
C HIS A 218 16.35 -9.00 10.54
N ASP A 219 16.63 -8.91 9.24
CA ASP A 219 17.89 -8.37 8.72
C ASP A 219 18.12 -6.89 9.11
N ARG A 220 17.06 -6.12 9.37
CA ARG A 220 17.20 -4.73 9.86
C ARG A 220 18.04 -4.66 11.16
N TYR A 221 17.94 -5.68 12.00
CA TYR A 221 18.67 -5.76 13.26
C TYR A 221 19.89 -6.67 13.15
N ALA A 222 19.73 -7.85 12.54
CA ALA A 222 20.78 -8.86 12.42
C ALA A 222 21.90 -8.44 11.45
N LYS A 223 21.58 -7.61 10.44
CA LYS A 223 22.54 -7.03 9.49
C LYS A 223 23.46 -8.10 8.89
N LEU A 224 22.84 -9.12 8.29
CA LEU A 224 23.48 -10.37 7.89
C LEU A 224 24.56 -10.18 6.81
N LEU A 225 24.54 -9.04 6.11
CA LEU A 225 25.50 -8.70 5.07
C LEU A 225 26.44 -7.59 5.56
N ASN A 226 27.59 -8.00 6.11
CA ASN A 226 28.68 -7.11 6.53
C ASN A 226 28.22 -5.96 7.46
N GLY A 227 27.32 -6.25 8.42
CA GLY A 227 26.84 -5.24 9.35
C GLY A 227 25.92 -4.19 8.73
N THR A 228 25.44 -4.41 7.50
CA THR A 228 24.52 -3.53 6.78
C THR A 228 23.20 -4.24 6.49
N HIS A 229 22.09 -3.55 6.73
CA HIS A 229 20.77 -4.02 6.30
C HIS A 229 20.62 -3.86 4.78
N LYS A 230 20.22 -4.93 4.07
CA LYS A 230 19.94 -4.86 2.63
C LYS A 230 18.55 -5.39 2.31
N SER A 231 17.73 -4.52 1.74
CA SER A 231 16.37 -4.89 1.30
C SER A 231 16.33 -5.57 -0.07
N HIS A 232 17.38 -5.38 -0.87
CA HIS A 232 17.59 -5.93 -2.21
C HIS A 232 19.06 -6.33 -2.34
N VAL A 233 19.32 -7.35 -3.14
CA VAL A 233 20.66 -7.92 -3.34
C VAL A 233 20.96 -8.08 -4.82
N HIS A 234 22.24 -8.12 -5.16
CA HIS A 234 22.71 -8.19 -6.54
C HIS A 234 23.51 -9.46 -6.85
N SER A 235 23.80 -10.29 -5.85
CA SER A 235 24.52 -11.54 -6.01
C SER A 235 23.75 -12.72 -5.41
N GLN A 236 24.02 -13.92 -5.92
CA GLN A 236 23.35 -15.13 -5.45
C GLN A 236 23.81 -15.52 -4.04
N GLU A 237 25.03 -15.17 -3.67
CA GLU A 237 25.63 -15.40 -2.35
C GLU A 237 24.95 -14.52 -1.30
N GLU A 238 24.74 -13.24 -1.60
CA GLU A 238 23.99 -12.32 -0.73
C GLU A 238 22.54 -12.78 -0.56
N ALA A 239 21.91 -13.23 -1.65
CA ALA A 239 20.56 -13.79 -1.61
C ALA A 239 20.49 -15.04 -0.70
N ALA A 240 21.44 -15.96 -0.85
CA ALA A 240 21.53 -17.17 -0.05
C ALA A 240 21.67 -16.83 1.45
N ALA A 241 22.56 -15.90 1.79
CA ALA A 241 22.77 -15.45 3.15
C ALA A 241 21.48 -14.87 3.78
N LEU A 242 20.76 -14.00 3.06
CA LEU A 242 19.50 -13.44 3.57
C LEU A 242 18.38 -14.48 3.67
N SER A 243 18.32 -15.43 2.73
CA SER A 243 17.31 -16.50 2.71
C SER A 243 17.52 -17.57 3.78
N SER A 244 18.69 -17.60 4.43
CA SER A 244 19.02 -18.57 5.48
C SER A 244 18.17 -18.41 6.74
N TYR A 245 17.65 -17.20 6.98
CA TYR A 245 16.74 -16.94 8.10
C TYR A 245 15.35 -17.47 7.80
N LYS A 246 14.85 -18.35 8.69
CA LYS A 246 13.51 -18.93 8.61
C LYS A 246 12.62 -18.35 9.72
N PRO A 247 11.71 -17.41 9.43
CA PRO A 247 10.76 -16.91 10.42
C PRO A 247 9.86 -18.01 11.00
N ILE A 248 9.42 -17.79 12.23
CA ILE A 248 8.27 -18.48 12.83
C ILE A 248 7.04 -17.62 12.54
N ILE A 249 6.01 -18.20 11.92
CA ILE A 249 4.76 -17.52 11.60
C ILE A 249 3.77 -17.73 12.75
N ASN A 250 3.12 -16.66 13.19
CA ASN A 250 2.07 -16.76 14.19
C ASN A 250 0.77 -17.30 13.58
N SER A 251 0.51 -18.58 13.77
CA SER A 251 -0.69 -19.26 13.28
C SER A 251 -1.99 -18.67 13.80
N THR A 252 -1.98 -18.01 14.97
CA THR A 252 -3.19 -17.42 15.56
C THR A 252 -3.67 -16.20 14.79
N SER A 253 -2.75 -15.37 14.28
CA SER A 253 -3.08 -14.16 13.51
C SER A 253 -2.99 -14.35 12.00
N LEU A 254 -2.45 -15.48 11.52
CA LEU A 254 -2.12 -15.67 10.11
C LEU A 254 -3.29 -15.37 9.15
N ILE A 255 -4.48 -15.90 9.43
CA ILE A 255 -5.66 -15.69 8.57
C ILE A 255 -6.10 -14.22 8.57
N SER A 256 -6.09 -13.55 9.72
CA SER A 256 -6.45 -12.13 9.81
C SER A 256 -5.43 -11.25 9.11
N ASP A 257 -4.14 -11.55 9.28
CA ASP A 257 -3.05 -10.79 8.66
C ASP A 257 -3.08 -10.91 7.13
N LEU A 258 -3.36 -12.10 6.60
CA LEU A 258 -3.54 -12.30 5.15
C LEU A 258 -4.79 -11.56 4.63
N ARG A 259 -5.87 -11.56 5.42
CA ARG A 259 -7.11 -10.86 5.07
C ARG A 259 -6.92 -9.35 5.02
N GLU A 260 -6.29 -8.77 6.03
CA GLU A 260 -6.05 -7.32 6.11
C GLU A 260 -5.32 -6.83 4.86
N VAL A 261 -4.30 -7.57 4.45
CA VAL A 261 -3.51 -7.26 3.26
C VAL A 261 -4.33 -7.36 1.97
N GLU A 262 -5.16 -8.40 1.85
CA GLU A 262 -6.08 -8.54 0.72
C GLU A 262 -7.05 -7.34 0.68
N MET A 263 -7.60 -6.96 1.84
CA MET A 263 -8.50 -5.80 1.96
C MET A 263 -7.82 -4.47 1.63
N ASP A 264 -6.54 -4.28 1.99
CA ASP A 264 -5.80 -3.08 1.62
C ASP A 264 -5.65 -2.93 0.10
N ALA A 265 -5.44 -4.03 -0.62
CA ALA A 265 -5.35 -4.02 -2.09
C ALA A 265 -6.70 -3.65 -2.69
N VAL A 266 -7.77 -4.29 -2.22
CA VAL A 266 -9.15 -4.04 -2.68
C VAL A 266 -9.54 -2.58 -2.44
N LYS A 267 -9.25 -2.06 -1.24
CA LYS A 267 -9.52 -0.67 -0.86
C LYS A 267 -8.76 0.31 -1.75
N ALA A 268 -7.49 0.03 -2.05
CA ALA A 268 -6.71 0.87 -2.97
C ALA A 268 -7.31 0.89 -4.39
N LEU A 269 -7.72 -0.27 -4.91
CA LEU A 269 -8.37 -0.36 -6.22
C LEU A 269 -9.72 0.38 -6.24
N GLU A 270 -10.51 0.26 -5.17
CA GLU A 270 -11.78 0.97 -5.05
C GLU A 270 -11.57 2.49 -5.03
N TYR A 271 -10.62 2.98 -4.21
CA TYR A 271 -10.38 4.42 -4.06
C TYR A 271 -9.86 5.07 -5.34
N PHE A 272 -9.06 4.35 -6.12
CA PHE A 272 -8.44 4.86 -7.34
C PHE A 272 -9.12 4.37 -8.61
N ASN A 273 -10.34 3.81 -8.53
CA ASN A 273 -11.07 3.22 -9.65
C ASN A 273 -11.29 4.19 -10.83
N SER A 274 -11.37 5.50 -10.53
CA SER A 274 -11.61 6.57 -11.50
C SER A 274 -10.33 7.09 -12.14
N THR A 275 -9.16 6.66 -11.66
CA THR A 275 -7.87 7.00 -12.25
C THR A 275 -7.56 6.12 -13.46
N ARG A 276 -6.72 6.63 -14.38
CA ARG A 276 -6.14 5.80 -15.44
C ARG A 276 -5.17 4.80 -14.80
N HIS A 277 -5.61 3.56 -14.62
CA HIS A 277 -4.82 2.55 -13.91
C HIS A 277 -4.70 1.21 -14.64
N MET A 278 -3.61 0.51 -14.34
CA MET A 278 -3.35 -0.89 -14.71
C MET A 278 -3.01 -1.67 -13.44
N VAL A 279 -3.49 -2.92 -13.36
CA VAL A 279 -3.11 -3.85 -12.29
C VAL A 279 -2.11 -4.86 -12.84
N VAL A 280 -0.98 -4.98 -12.16
CA VAL A 280 0.10 -5.89 -12.47
C VAL A 280 0.38 -6.74 -11.23
N TYR A 281 0.48 -8.04 -11.43
CA TYR A 281 0.89 -8.96 -10.38
C TYR A 281 2.34 -9.37 -10.59
N TYR A 282 3.09 -9.43 -9.49
CA TYR A 282 4.49 -9.81 -9.46
C TYR A 282 4.74 -11.14 -10.19
N GLU A 283 3.86 -12.12 -10.00
CA GLU A 283 3.95 -13.43 -10.62
C GLU A 283 3.85 -13.37 -12.16
N ASP A 284 3.01 -12.48 -12.69
CA ASP A 284 2.83 -12.32 -14.15
C ASP A 284 4.07 -11.75 -14.82
N LEU A 285 4.91 -11.02 -14.09
CA LEU A 285 6.17 -10.48 -14.61
C LEU A 285 7.23 -11.57 -14.87
N PHE A 286 7.02 -12.79 -14.39
CA PHE A 286 7.89 -13.94 -14.65
C PHE A 286 7.26 -14.96 -15.58
N THR A 287 5.95 -15.15 -15.48
CA THR A 287 5.23 -16.18 -16.25
C THR A 287 4.76 -15.67 -17.61
N ASN A 288 4.54 -14.36 -17.74
CA ASN A 288 4.06 -13.74 -18.96
C ASN A 288 5.09 -12.77 -19.54
N ASN A 289 5.76 -13.23 -20.61
CA ASN A 289 6.82 -12.48 -21.28
C ASN A 289 6.35 -11.15 -21.90
N THR A 290 5.04 -10.95 -22.14
CA THR A 290 4.52 -9.71 -22.72
C THR A 290 4.10 -8.69 -21.66
N LYS A 291 4.06 -9.06 -20.36
CA LYS A 291 3.49 -8.17 -19.34
C LYS A 291 4.28 -6.88 -19.16
N LEU A 292 5.61 -6.93 -19.34
CA LEU A 292 6.45 -5.74 -19.33
C LEU A 292 6.24 -4.87 -20.57
N ASP A 293 5.94 -5.48 -21.73
CA ASP A 293 5.58 -4.73 -22.94
C ASP A 293 4.23 -4.02 -22.76
N ASP A 294 3.24 -4.68 -22.15
CA ASP A 294 1.94 -4.09 -21.81
C ASP A 294 2.12 -2.85 -20.92
N VAL A 295 3.05 -2.90 -19.95
CA VAL A 295 3.36 -1.77 -19.07
C VAL A 295 4.01 -0.62 -19.86
N GLN A 296 4.96 -0.91 -20.75
CA GLN A 296 5.59 0.11 -21.59
C GLN A 296 4.55 0.79 -22.50
N GLU A 297 3.67 0.02 -23.11
CA GLU A 297 2.57 0.51 -23.94
C GLU A 297 1.57 1.34 -23.13
N PHE A 298 1.19 0.87 -21.94
CA PHE A 298 0.34 1.62 -21.02
C PHE A 298 0.98 2.95 -20.61
N LEU A 299 2.29 3.00 -20.42
CA LEU A 299 3.02 4.24 -20.15
C LEU A 299 3.27 5.08 -21.41
N GLY A 300 2.85 4.61 -22.59
CA GLY A 300 2.98 5.32 -23.86
C GLY A 300 4.41 5.40 -24.39
N LEU A 301 5.20 4.35 -24.14
CA LEU A 301 6.62 4.27 -24.47
C LEU A 301 6.86 3.25 -25.57
N PRO A 302 7.94 3.42 -26.37
CA PRO A 302 8.39 2.36 -27.26
C PRO A 302 8.83 1.14 -26.46
N ARG A 303 8.65 -0.05 -27.02
CA ARG A 303 9.10 -1.29 -26.38
C ARG A 303 10.63 -1.35 -26.41
N MET A 304 11.20 -1.61 -25.25
CA MET A 304 12.63 -1.86 -25.05
C MET A 304 12.79 -3.09 -24.16
N GLU A 305 13.89 -3.81 -24.35
CA GLU A 305 14.26 -4.88 -23.43
C GLU A 305 14.64 -4.29 -22.07
N LEU A 306 13.90 -4.66 -21.03
CA LEU A 306 14.12 -4.16 -19.67
C LEU A 306 14.99 -5.14 -18.88
N THR A 307 16.00 -4.61 -18.20
CA THR A 307 16.96 -5.43 -17.44
C THR A 307 17.06 -4.96 -15.99
N SER A 308 17.38 -5.89 -15.08
CA SER A 308 17.63 -5.58 -13.67
C SER A 308 18.79 -6.40 -13.14
N ARG A 309 19.60 -5.77 -12.29
CA ARG A 309 20.68 -6.45 -11.54
C ARG A 309 20.19 -7.05 -10.23
N GLN A 310 18.96 -6.81 -9.81
CA GLN A 310 18.48 -7.36 -8.54
C GLN A 310 18.15 -8.85 -8.71
N VAL A 311 18.51 -9.65 -7.71
CA VAL A 311 18.19 -11.07 -7.70
C VAL A 311 17.14 -11.39 -6.63
N LYS A 312 16.33 -12.41 -6.92
CA LYS A 312 15.31 -12.90 -5.99
C LYS A 312 15.98 -13.61 -4.80
N ILE A 313 15.61 -13.21 -3.59
CA ILE A 313 16.17 -13.75 -2.33
C ILE A 313 15.68 -15.18 -2.06
N HIS A 314 14.37 -15.39 -1.99
CA HIS A 314 13.79 -16.70 -1.70
C HIS A 314 13.48 -17.44 -3.00
N LYS A 315 14.27 -18.48 -3.33
CA LYS A 315 14.10 -19.35 -4.51
C LYS A 315 13.78 -20.77 -4.07
N GLY A 316 12.71 -21.37 -4.60
CA GLY A 316 12.24 -22.72 -4.20
C GLY A 316 11.01 -22.69 -3.28
N PRO A 317 10.57 -23.86 -2.79
CA PRO A 317 9.31 -24.01 -2.08
C PRO A 317 9.29 -23.22 -0.78
N LEU A 318 8.11 -22.75 -0.38
CA LEU A 318 7.99 -21.88 0.79
C LEU A 318 8.31 -22.58 2.11
N SER A 319 8.13 -23.90 2.16
CA SER A 319 8.52 -24.77 3.27
C SER A 319 9.99 -24.59 3.68
N ASP A 320 10.87 -24.31 2.71
CA ASP A 320 12.29 -24.18 2.97
C ASP A 320 12.61 -22.90 3.76
N PHE A 321 11.69 -21.94 3.79
CA PHE A 321 11.89 -20.60 4.36
C PHE A 321 11.03 -20.34 5.60
N VAL A 322 10.35 -21.35 6.16
CA VAL A 322 9.49 -21.18 7.34
C VAL A 322 9.87 -22.23 8.37
N LYS A 323 10.06 -21.82 9.63
CA LYS A 323 10.52 -22.73 10.69
C LYS A 323 9.41 -23.66 11.19
N ASN A 324 8.18 -23.17 11.28
CA ASN A 324 7.01 -23.92 11.75
C ASN A 324 6.01 -24.20 10.60
N TRP A 325 6.51 -24.78 9.51
CA TRP A 325 5.72 -24.98 8.29
C TRP A 325 4.47 -25.85 8.50
N ASP A 326 4.55 -26.89 9.33
CA ASP A 326 3.42 -27.77 9.62
C ASP A 326 2.25 -27.03 10.27
N ASP A 327 2.53 -26.09 11.17
CA ASP A 327 1.50 -25.24 11.80
C ASP A 327 0.83 -24.32 10.77
N VAL A 328 1.62 -23.81 9.81
CA VAL A 328 1.12 -22.96 8.72
C VAL A 328 0.21 -23.75 7.80
N ILE A 329 0.60 -24.97 7.40
CA ILE A 329 -0.26 -25.87 6.63
C ILE A 329 -1.55 -26.11 7.40
N LYS A 330 -1.48 -26.54 8.65
CA LYS A 330 -2.65 -26.84 9.48
C LYS A 330 -3.61 -25.66 9.60
N THR A 331 -3.07 -24.44 9.65
CA THR A 331 -3.86 -23.20 9.78
C THR A 331 -4.54 -22.82 8.47
N LEU A 332 -3.88 -23.01 7.33
CA LEU A 332 -4.39 -22.57 6.04
C LEU A 332 -5.20 -23.62 5.29
N ASN A 333 -5.00 -24.90 5.58
CA ASN A 333 -5.70 -26.01 4.95
C ASN A 333 -7.22 -25.91 5.16
N GLY A 334 -8.01 -26.06 4.10
CA GLY A 334 -9.46 -25.87 4.13
C GLY A 334 -9.93 -24.42 4.20
N THR A 335 -9.02 -23.44 4.08
CA THR A 335 -9.36 -22.01 4.01
C THR A 335 -9.18 -21.47 2.60
N GLN A 336 -9.73 -20.28 2.31
CA GLN A 336 -9.51 -19.61 1.01
C GLN A 336 -8.03 -19.26 0.72
N TYR A 337 -7.18 -19.30 1.75
CA TYR A 337 -5.74 -19.00 1.65
C TYR A 337 -4.88 -20.25 1.46
N GLU A 338 -5.47 -21.45 1.41
CA GLU A 338 -4.77 -22.70 1.13
C GLU A 338 -3.97 -22.62 -0.18
N ARG A 339 -4.50 -21.91 -1.18
CA ARG A 339 -3.83 -21.63 -2.47
C ARG A 339 -2.42 -21.05 -2.33
N PHE A 340 -2.11 -20.36 -1.24
CA PHE A 340 -0.78 -19.78 -1.00
C PHE A 340 0.27 -20.81 -0.59
N LEU A 341 -0.13 -22.03 -0.23
CA LEU A 341 0.79 -23.14 0.10
C LEU A 341 1.44 -23.74 -1.15
N GLN A 342 0.76 -23.73 -2.30
CA GLN A 342 1.19 -24.41 -3.52
C GLN A 342 1.77 -23.46 -4.58
N ALA A 343 1.36 -22.19 -4.59
CA ALA A 343 1.71 -21.25 -5.64
C ALA A 343 3.18 -20.82 -5.54
N ASP A 344 4.07 -21.51 -6.24
CA ASP A 344 5.39 -20.96 -6.54
C ASP A 344 5.33 -19.95 -7.69
N TYR A 345 4.38 -20.10 -8.63
CA TYR A 345 3.97 -19.14 -9.67
C TYR A 345 2.55 -19.39 -10.14
#